data_AF-R6DQD7-F1
#
_entry.id   AF-R6DQD7-F1
#
_cell.length_a   1.000
_cell.length_b   1.000
_cell.length_c   1.000
_cell.angle_alpha   90.00
_cell.angle_beta   90.00
_cell.angle_gamma   90.00
#
_symmetry.space_group_name_H-M   'P 1'
#
loop_
_entity.id
_entity.type
_entity.pdbx_description
1 polymer ?
#
loop_
_entity_poly.entity_id
_entity_poly.type
_entity_poly.pdbx_seq_one_letter_code
_entity_poly.pdbx_strand_id
1 'polypeptide(L)'
;MNRHYAEDVISALKNDLENDYKGFDLASDMSRAAKLFGGDIPAICDCVEEANRFSGTIRSNAQTIIDLLEMEISEQAGGSMTQVERDMFIKLFNRGGYVLNFSTNDFDIFTMESIGVAVCSKYKLSKGKSLQSYIKYAKESEKNKLLHDLFDYYERHYESEYNKDFRLDDETLLPYTYRPPYNEDYSRLYAKCKEIAGRVFSSRRFSLSAIAENLKEQFSSEYLNAQINMMLSMTESNPTEAIGKAKELIESCCKTILDSRGIVWDKNWDVGQLIGETLKLLKLMPRDIPEDAPAATEIKALLGNLRAIAANVAALRNHYGSGHGKSASYKGLGPRHAKLMVGSSITLVEFLWETHLDRPQGK
;
A
#
# COMPACT_ATOMS: atom_id res chain seq x y z
N MET A 1 -7.32 21.00 8.29
CA MET A 1 -6.38 21.43 9.34
C MET A 1 -5.62 22.72 8.96
N ASN A 2 -5.53 23.70 9.86
CA ASN A 2 -4.75 24.94 9.65
C ASN A 2 -3.32 24.76 10.18
N ARG A 3 -2.33 24.89 9.29
CA ARG A 3 -0.91 24.62 9.56
C ARG A 3 -0.31 25.46 10.70
N HIS A 4 -0.58 26.77 10.75
CA HIS A 4 -0.01 27.65 11.77
C HIS A 4 -0.46 27.24 13.18
N TYR A 5 -1.75 26.96 13.34
CA TYR A 5 -2.28 26.48 14.62
C TYR A 5 -1.77 25.09 15.00
N ALA A 6 -1.51 24.22 14.02
CA ALA A 6 -0.96 22.89 14.27
C ALA A 6 0.51 22.99 14.74
N GLU A 7 1.33 23.83 14.09
CA GLU A 7 2.71 24.11 14.49
C GLU A 7 2.80 24.73 15.90
N ASP A 8 1.88 25.63 16.24
CA ASP A 8 1.80 26.21 17.60
C ASP A 8 1.48 25.15 18.67
N VAL A 9 0.53 24.26 18.39
CA VAL A 9 0.13 23.17 19.31
C VAL A 9 1.25 22.14 19.45
N ILE A 10 1.92 21.76 18.36
CA ILE A 10 3.09 20.87 18.40
C ILE A 10 4.19 21.48 19.27
N SER A 11 4.47 22.78 19.08
CA SER A 11 5.52 23.47 19.83
C SER A 11 5.22 23.51 21.33
N ALA A 12 3.96 23.74 21.71
CA ALA A 12 3.52 23.76 23.10
C ALA A 12 3.59 22.36 23.74
N LEU A 13 3.07 21.33 23.06
CA LEU A 13 3.15 19.94 23.53
C LEU A 13 4.60 19.45 23.69
N LYS A 14 5.50 19.82 22.78
CA LYS A 14 6.94 19.50 22.90
C LYS A 14 7.57 20.20 24.11
N ASN A 15 7.23 21.45 24.35
CA ASN A 15 7.73 22.20 25.51
C ASN A 15 7.27 21.57 26.82
N ASP A 16 5.99 21.21 26.92
CA ASP A 16 5.44 20.62 28.13
C ASP A 16 5.98 19.19 28.33
N LEU A 17 6.25 18.44 27.26
CA LEU A 17 6.91 17.14 27.37
C LEU A 17 8.29 17.28 28.02
N GLU A 18 9.03 18.34 27.76
CA GLU A 18 10.34 18.57 28.37
C GLU A 18 10.24 19.11 29.81
N ASN A 19 9.24 19.94 30.10
CA ASN A 19 9.23 20.78 31.32
C ASN A 19 8.09 20.50 32.31
N ASP A 20 7.01 19.83 31.91
CA ASP A 20 5.87 19.52 32.78
C ASP A 20 6.01 18.13 33.43
N TYR A 21 6.64 18.13 34.60
CA TYR A 21 6.86 16.92 35.42
C TYR A 21 5.57 16.35 36.04
N LYS A 22 4.46 17.11 36.07
CA LYS A 22 3.21 16.70 36.70
C LYS A 22 2.08 16.39 35.70
N GLY A 23 2.27 16.72 34.42
CA GLY A 23 1.36 16.40 33.32
C GLY A 23 0.08 17.24 33.28
N PHE A 24 0.05 18.39 33.97
CA PHE A 24 -1.11 19.27 34.03
C PHE A 24 -1.23 20.16 32.77
N ASP A 25 -0.13 20.77 32.36
CA ASP A 25 -0.06 21.63 31.18
C ASP A 25 -0.16 20.76 29.91
N LEU A 26 0.48 19.58 29.94
CA LEU A 26 0.38 18.57 28.89
C LEU A 26 -1.07 18.18 28.57
N ALA A 27 -1.88 17.90 29.60
CA ALA A 27 -3.27 17.49 29.43
C ALA A 27 -4.15 18.64 28.87
N SER A 28 -3.82 19.89 29.23
CA SER A 28 -4.48 21.09 28.71
C SER A 28 -4.21 21.27 27.21
N ASP A 29 -2.95 21.15 26.79
CA ASP A 29 -2.58 21.29 25.38
C ASP A 29 -3.05 20.11 24.52
N MET A 30 -3.10 18.90 25.07
CA MET A 30 -3.76 17.77 24.40
C MET A 30 -5.25 18.05 24.18
N SER A 31 -5.95 18.59 25.19
CA SER A 31 -7.36 18.97 25.06
C SER A 31 -7.57 20.08 24.03
N ARG A 32 -6.63 21.03 23.93
CA ARG A 32 -6.59 22.06 22.89
C ARG A 32 -6.42 21.44 21.49
N ALA A 33 -5.54 20.46 21.34
CA ALA A 33 -5.34 19.73 20.09
C ALA A 33 -6.63 19.01 19.64
N ALA A 34 -7.29 18.27 20.54
CA ALA A 34 -8.55 17.60 20.23
C ALA A 34 -9.66 18.59 19.82
N LYS A 35 -9.75 19.74 20.50
CA LYS A 35 -10.74 20.77 20.15
C LYS A 35 -10.51 21.37 18.77
N LEU A 36 -9.25 21.59 18.39
CA LEU A 36 -8.90 22.24 17.12
C LEU A 36 -8.88 21.26 15.95
N PHE A 37 -8.46 20.01 16.18
CA PHE A 37 -8.10 19.07 15.12
C PHE A 37 -8.81 17.72 15.22
N GLY A 38 -9.55 17.44 16.29
CA GLY A 38 -10.25 16.16 16.47
C GLY A 38 -11.33 15.85 15.42
N GLY A 39 -11.85 16.88 14.73
CA GLY A 39 -12.74 16.68 13.59
C GLY A 39 -12.02 16.23 12.32
N ASP A 40 -10.76 16.64 12.15
CA ASP A 40 -9.91 16.29 11.00
C ASP A 40 -9.15 14.97 11.27
N ILE A 41 -8.68 14.78 12.51
CA ILE A 41 -7.90 13.64 12.98
C ILE A 41 -8.58 13.05 14.23
N PRO A 42 -9.58 12.17 14.07
CA PRO A 42 -10.33 11.59 15.20
C PRO A 42 -9.46 10.89 16.24
N ALA A 43 -8.32 10.32 15.83
CA ALA A 43 -7.37 9.66 16.73
C ALA A 43 -6.82 10.60 17.82
N ILE A 44 -6.79 11.92 17.60
CA ILE A 44 -6.42 12.90 18.62
C ILE A 44 -7.43 12.89 19.77
N CYS A 45 -8.73 12.75 19.48
CA CYS A 45 -9.77 12.63 20.51
C CYS A 45 -9.60 11.35 21.32
N ASP A 46 -9.27 10.24 20.67
CA ASP A 46 -9.04 8.95 21.34
C ASP A 46 -7.85 9.05 22.32
N CYS A 47 -6.75 9.67 21.90
CA CYS A 47 -5.59 9.94 22.76
C CYS A 47 -5.94 10.78 24.00
N VAL A 48 -6.80 11.79 23.84
CA VAL A 48 -7.26 12.64 24.96
C VAL A 48 -8.19 11.87 25.89
N GLU A 49 -9.13 11.08 25.35
CA GLU A 49 -10.04 10.26 26.15
C GLU A 49 -9.28 9.22 26.96
N GLU A 50 -8.28 8.57 26.37
CA GLU A 50 -7.44 7.60 27.06
C GLU A 50 -6.63 8.24 28.19
N ALA A 51 -6.00 9.39 27.93
CA ALA A 51 -5.24 10.14 28.91
C ALA A 51 -6.09 10.64 30.10
N ASN A 52 -7.35 10.99 29.85
CA ASN A 52 -8.32 11.35 30.89
C ASN A 52 -8.71 10.15 31.77
N ARG A 53 -8.75 8.93 31.21
CA ARG A 53 -9.05 7.70 31.96
C ARG A 53 -7.83 7.18 32.72
N PHE A 54 -6.64 7.35 32.16
CA PHE A 54 -5.39 6.85 32.71
C PHE A 54 -4.31 7.93 32.67
N SER A 55 -4.12 8.66 33.77
CA SER A 55 -3.14 9.76 33.84
C SER A 55 -1.69 9.33 33.53
N GLY A 56 -1.36 8.05 33.71
CA GLY A 56 -0.06 7.50 33.34
C GLY A 56 0.25 7.48 31.84
N THR A 57 -0.76 7.66 30.97
CA THR A 57 -0.58 7.65 29.50
C THR A 57 -0.51 9.05 28.89
N ILE A 58 -0.70 10.11 29.69
CA ILE A 58 -0.72 11.52 29.25
C ILE A 58 0.50 11.85 28.36
N ARG A 59 1.71 11.49 28.79
CA ARG A 59 2.95 11.79 28.04
C ARG A 59 3.06 11.02 26.72
N SER A 60 2.70 9.73 26.72
CA SER A 60 2.72 8.92 25.50
C SER A 60 1.68 9.44 24.50
N ASN A 61 0.48 9.77 24.97
CA ASN A 61 -0.59 10.26 24.12
C ASN A 61 -0.33 11.68 23.58
N ALA A 62 0.35 12.54 24.33
CA ALA A 62 0.82 13.82 23.81
C ALA A 62 1.82 13.65 22.66
N GLN A 63 2.77 12.71 22.78
CA GLN A 63 3.71 12.42 21.70
C GLN A 63 2.99 11.88 20.46
N THR A 64 2.04 10.96 20.62
CA THR A 64 1.21 10.47 19.52
C THR A 64 0.46 11.62 18.82
N ILE A 65 -0.08 12.58 19.58
CA ILE A 65 -0.76 13.75 19.00
C ILE A 65 0.22 14.62 18.19
N ILE A 66 1.45 14.84 18.67
CA ILE A 66 2.50 15.53 17.92
C ILE A 66 2.75 14.82 16.60
N ASP A 67 2.98 13.51 16.63
CA ASP A 67 3.33 12.72 15.45
C ASP A 67 2.19 12.75 14.41
N LEU A 68 0.94 12.66 14.86
CA LEU A 68 -0.25 12.77 14.01
C LEU A 68 -0.35 14.15 13.34
N LEU A 69 -0.10 15.22 14.08
CA LEU A 69 -0.14 16.58 13.52
C LEU A 69 1.03 16.84 12.56
N GLU A 70 2.24 16.37 12.87
CA GLU A 70 3.41 16.49 11.99
C GLU A 70 3.26 15.69 10.70
N MET A 71 2.67 14.50 10.79
CA MET A 71 2.32 13.67 9.63
C MET A 71 1.34 14.41 8.72
N GLU A 72 0.25 14.98 9.27
CA GLU A 72 -0.75 15.71 8.49
C GLU A 72 -0.17 17.02 7.89
N ILE A 73 0.72 17.73 8.60
CA ILE A 73 1.44 18.89 8.03
C ILE A 73 2.33 18.45 6.86
N SER A 74 3.01 17.32 6.99
CA SER A 74 3.88 16.76 5.96
C SER A 74 3.08 16.29 4.73
N GLU A 75 1.91 15.70 4.95
CA GLU A 75 0.96 15.34 3.88
C GLU A 75 0.45 16.59 3.13
N GLN A 76 0.20 17.69 3.82
CA GLN A 76 -0.15 18.97 3.19
C GLN A 76 1.03 19.62 2.43
N ALA A 77 2.27 19.33 2.83
CA ALA A 77 3.48 19.81 2.18
C ALA A 77 3.86 19.02 0.90
N GLY A 78 3.33 17.80 0.73
CA GLY A 78 3.43 17.01 -0.50
C GLY A 78 2.61 17.61 -1.65
N GLY A 79 3.18 18.59 -2.33
CA GLY A 79 2.67 19.34 -3.50
C GLY A 79 1.27 18.97 -4.03
N SER A 80 0.23 19.60 -3.48
CA SER A 80 -1.13 19.50 -4.02
C SER A 80 -1.20 19.88 -5.50
N MET A 81 -1.94 19.11 -6.29
CA MET A 81 -2.17 19.41 -7.71
C MET A 81 -3.00 20.71 -7.83
N THR A 82 -2.56 21.65 -8.65
CA THR A 82 -3.35 22.86 -8.92
C THR A 82 -4.56 22.52 -9.81
N GLN A 83 -5.57 23.39 -9.83
CA GLN A 83 -6.74 23.16 -10.69
C GLN A 83 -6.38 23.12 -12.18
N VAL A 84 -5.42 23.95 -12.61
CA VAL A 84 -4.92 23.97 -13.99
C VAL A 84 -4.29 22.64 -14.37
N GLU A 85 -3.54 22.02 -13.45
CA GLU A 85 -2.95 20.72 -13.65
C GLU A 85 -4.00 19.60 -13.71
N ARG A 86 -5.02 19.63 -12.82
CA ARG A 86 -6.15 18.70 -12.90
C ARG A 86 -6.87 18.79 -14.25
N ASP A 87 -7.03 20.00 -14.77
CA ASP A 87 -7.66 20.24 -16.08
C ASP A 87 -6.81 19.67 -17.23
N MET A 88 -5.48 19.58 -17.09
CA MET A 88 -4.63 18.91 -18.09
C MET A 88 -4.90 17.40 -18.12
N PHE A 89 -4.99 16.73 -16.96
CA PHE A 89 -5.37 15.32 -16.89
C PHE A 89 -6.77 15.09 -17.46
N ILE A 90 -7.74 15.94 -17.13
CA ILE A 90 -9.10 15.82 -17.68
C ILE A 90 -9.08 15.95 -19.21
N LYS A 91 -8.28 16.86 -19.78
CA LYS A 91 -8.11 16.97 -21.24
C LYS A 91 -7.48 15.73 -21.86
N LEU A 92 -6.55 15.08 -21.15
CA LEU A 92 -5.92 13.84 -21.60
C LEU A 92 -6.95 12.70 -21.68
N PHE A 93 -7.89 12.65 -20.73
CA PHE A 93 -8.84 11.54 -20.61
C PHE A 93 -10.15 11.76 -21.40
N ASN A 94 -10.64 13.00 -21.46
CA ASN A 94 -11.98 13.32 -21.95
C ASN A 94 -11.96 13.77 -23.42
N ARG A 95 -12.49 12.92 -24.30
CA ARG A 95 -12.61 13.12 -25.74
C ARG A 95 -14.07 13.45 -26.10
N GLY A 96 -14.48 14.70 -25.89
CA GLY A 96 -15.81 15.17 -26.27
C GLY A 96 -16.97 14.53 -25.47
N GLY A 97 -16.72 14.13 -24.22
CA GLY A 97 -17.71 13.50 -23.34
C GLY A 97 -17.47 12.00 -23.12
N TYR A 98 -16.63 11.38 -23.95
CA TYR A 98 -16.12 10.03 -23.76
C TYR A 98 -14.85 10.08 -22.91
N VAL A 99 -14.81 9.32 -21.81
CA VAL A 99 -13.61 9.20 -20.99
C VAL A 99 -12.89 7.94 -21.43
N LEU A 100 -11.72 8.10 -22.05
CA LEU A 100 -10.94 7.00 -22.64
C LEU A 100 -11.82 6.08 -23.51
N ASN A 101 -11.57 4.77 -23.46
CA ASN A 101 -12.31 3.74 -24.19
C ASN A 101 -13.42 3.12 -23.31
N PHE A 102 -13.72 3.71 -22.15
CA PHE A 102 -14.72 3.16 -21.23
C PHE A 102 -16.15 3.28 -21.78
N SER A 103 -16.93 2.21 -21.63
CA SER A 103 -18.40 2.33 -21.63
C SER A 103 -18.86 3.07 -20.37
N THR A 104 -20.11 3.55 -20.34
CA THR A 104 -20.63 4.21 -19.13
C THR A 104 -20.64 3.25 -17.93
N ASN A 105 -20.96 1.98 -18.16
CA ASN A 105 -20.96 0.96 -17.13
C ASN A 105 -19.53 0.67 -16.62
N ASP A 106 -18.57 0.49 -17.54
CA ASP A 106 -17.19 0.18 -17.16
C ASP A 106 -16.52 1.35 -16.45
N PHE A 107 -16.88 2.59 -16.81
CA PHE A 107 -16.41 3.77 -16.11
C PHE A 107 -16.98 3.87 -14.68
N ASP A 108 -18.23 3.47 -14.47
CA ASP A 108 -18.82 3.41 -13.12
C ASP A 108 -18.22 2.28 -12.28
N ILE A 109 -17.93 1.12 -12.88
CA ILE A 109 -17.19 0.04 -12.21
C ILE A 109 -15.79 0.52 -11.82
N PHE A 110 -15.05 1.09 -12.77
CA PHE A 110 -13.70 1.62 -12.54
C PHE A 110 -13.67 2.66 -11.42
N THR A 111 -14.62 3.61 -11.44
CA THR A 111 -14.70 4.65 -10.41
C THR A 111 -15.16 4.10 -9.06
N MET A 112 -16.06 3.11 -9.03
CA MET A 112 -16.43 2.41 -7.80
C MET A 112 -15.22 1.69 -7.18
N GLU A 113 -14.41 1.00 -7.98
CA GLU A 113 -13.20 0.31 -7.50
C GLU A 113 -12.10 1.29 -7.05
N SER A 114 -11.93 2.40 -7.79
CA SER A 114 -10.93 3.42 -7.47
C SER A 114 -11.31 4.22 -6.22
N ILE A 115 -12.50 4.80 -6.15
CA ILE A 115 -12.87 5.81 -5.13
C ILE A 115 -14.16 5.48 -4.37
N GLY A 116 -14.75 4.31 -4.57
CA GLY A 116 -15.98 3.90 -3.89
C GLY A 116 -17.24 4.64 -4.39
N VAL A 117 -17.18 5.28 -5.56
CA VAL A 117 -18.29 6.06 -6.12
C VAL A 117 -18.44 5.74 -7.60
N ALA A 118 -19.62 5.25 -8.00
CA ALA A 118 -20.03 5.20 -9.40
C ALA A 118 -20.36 6.62 -9.89
N VAL A 119 -19.39 7.26 -10.55
CA VAL A 119 -19.41 8.70 -10.84
C VAL A 119 -20.53 9.11 -11.81
N CYS A 120 -20.81 8.34 -12.87
CA CYS A 120 -21.92 8.64 -13.78
C CYS A 120 -23.27 8.40 -13.12
N SER A 121 -23.41 7.31 -12.37
CA SER A 121 -24.64 7.04 -11.61
C SER A 121 -24.95 8.15 -10.59
N LYS A 122 -23.92 8.69 -9.93
CA LYS A 122 -24.05 9.80 -8.97
C LYS A 122 -24.53 11.10 -9.64
N TYR A 123 -23.88 11.51 -10.72
CA TYR A 123 -24.16 12.83 -11.34
C TYR A 123 -25.23 12.80 -12.43
N LYS A 124 -25.53 11.63 -13.02
CA LYS A 124 -26.48 11.45 -14.12
C LYS A 124 -26.17 12.32 -15.35
N LEU A 125 -24.88 12.54 -15.63
CA LEU A 125 -24.37 13.26 -16.80
C LEU A 125 -23.53 12.34 -17.69
N SER A 126 -23.12 12.83 -18.87
CA SER A 126 -22.12 12.14 -19.70
C SER A 126 -20.83 11.86 -18.91
N LYS A 127 -20.11 10.78 -19.20
CA LYS A 127 -18.85 10.41 -18.50
C LYS A 127 -17.92 11.59 -18.25
N GLY A 128 -17.61 12.37 -19.29
CA GLY A 128 -16.73 13.53 -19.18
C GLY A 128 -17.24 14.62 -18.22
N LYS A 129 -18.54 14.95 -18.27
CA LYS A 129 -19.18 15.91 -17.35
C LYS A 129 -19.26 15.36 -15.92
N SER A 130 -19.52 14.07 -15.75
CA SER A 130 -19.56 13.42 -14.45
C SER A 130 -18.16 13.39 -13.80
N LEU A 131 -17.11 13.09 -14.57
CA LEU A 131 -15.71 13.20 -14.13
C LEU A 131 -15.37 14.62 -13.69
N GLN A 132 -15.67 15.63 -14.52
CA GLN A 132 -15.43 17.04 -14.17
C GLN A 132 -16.19 17.45 -12.90
N SER A 133 -17.44 17.01 -12.76
CA SER A 133 -18.26 17.29 -11.58
C SER A 133 -17.66 16.64 -10.34
N TYR A 134 -17.19 15.40 -10.44
CA TYR A 134 -16.50 14.73 -9.34
C TYR A 134 -15.22 15.46 -8.92
N ILE A 135 -14.34 15.77 -9.87
CA ILE A 135 -13.08 16.47 -9.57
C ILE A 135 -13.31 17.86 -8.96
N LYS A 136 -14.42 18.52 -9.29
CA LYS A 136 -14.76 19.83 -8.73
C LYS A 136 -15.16 19.76 -7.24
N TYR A 137 -15.93 18.75 -6.84
CA TYR A 137 -16.59 18.72 -5.53
C TYR A 137 -16.07 17.66 -4.55
N ALA A 138 -15.26 16.70 -5.00
CA ALA A 138 -14.72 15.64 -4.14
C ALA A 138 -13.66 16.17 -3.16
N LYS A 139 -13.22 15.31 -2.22
CA LYS A 139 -12.07 15.60 -1.34
C LYS A 139 -10.77 15.49 -2.13
N GLU A 140 -9.73 16.23 -1.73
CA GLU A 140 -8.46 16.28 -2.47
C GLU A 140 -7.77 14.91 -2.64
N SER A 141 -7.79 14.09 -1.58
CA SER A 141 -7.27 12.72 -1.63
C SER A 141 -7.98 11.84 -2.66
N GLU A 142 -9.31 11.98 -2.78
CA GLU A 142 -10.12 11.25 -3.76
C GLU A 142 -9.89 11.75 -5.19
N LYS A 143 -9.75 13.07 -5.39
CA LYS A 143 -9.42 13.67 -6.69
C LYS A 143 -8.10 13.12 -7.20
N ASN A 144 -7.07 13.17 -6.37
CA ASN A 144 -5.72 12.74 -6.74
C ASN A 144 -5.68 11.24 -7.04
N LYS A 145 -6.38 10.41 -6.24
CA LYS A 145 -6.49 8.97 -6.49
C LYS A 145 -7.14 8.67 -7.84
N LEU A 146 -8.29 9.29 -8.12
CA LEU A 146 -8.99 9.03 -9.39
C LEU A 146 -8.17 9.48 -10.61
N LEU A 147 -7.51 10.64 -10.52
CA LEU A 147 -6.66 11.14 -11.61
C LEU A 147 -5.43 10.25 -11.83
N HIS A 148 -4.81 9.76 -10.75
CA HIS A 148 -3.72 8.80 -10.80
C HIS A 148 -4.15 7.50 -11.48
N ASP A 149 -5.25 6.88 -11.03
CA ASP A 149 -5.68 5.59 -11.56
C ASP A 149 -6.08 5.70 -13.05
N LEU A 150 -6.69 6.82 -13.45
CA LEU A 150 -6.97 7.10 -14.87
C LEU A 150 -5.69 7.33 -15.69
N PHE A 151 -4.66 7.91 -15.09
CA PHE A 151 -3.36 8.11 -15.74
C PHE A 151 -2.63 6.77 -15.93
N ASP A 152 -2.63 5.90 -14.92
CA ASP A 152 -2.11 4.53 -15.01
C ASP A 152 -2.83 3.73 -16.11
N TYR A 153 -4.15 3.87 -16.19
CA TYR A 153 -4.94 3.25 -17.26
C TYR A 153 -4.51 3.78 -18.63
N TYR A 154 -4.36 5.10 -18.75
CA TYR A 154 -3.90 5.73 -19.99
C TYR A 154 -2.53 5.18 -20.42
N GLU A 155 -1.55 5.12 -19.51
CA GLU A 155 -0.21 4.62 -19.84
C GLU A 155 -0.21 3.19 -20.39
N ARG A 156 -1.08 2.32 -19.86
CA ARG A 156 -1.18 0.90 -20.26
C ARG A 156 -1.91 0.68 -21.57
N HIS A 157 -2.92 1.49 -21.87
CA HIS A 157 -3.83 1.26 -22.99
C HIS A 157 -3.62 2.22 -24.18
N TYR A 158 -2.91 3.33 -23.96
CA TYR A 158 -2.72 4.41 -24.93
C TYR A 158 -1.25 4.68 -25.26
N GLU A 159 -0.33 3.74 -24.98
CA GLU A 159 1.10 3.92 -25.26
C GLU A 159 1.38 4.36 -26.71
N SER A 160 0.69 3.74 -27.67
CA SER A 160 0.81 4.09 -29.09
C SER A 160 0.41 5.53 -29.42
N GLU A 161 -0.38 6.20 -28.57
CA GLU A 161 -0.83 7.58 -28.79
C GLU A 161 0.28 8.61 -28.49
N TYR A 162 1.16 8.31 -27.53
CA TYR A 162 2.19 9.24 -27.09
C TYR A 162 3.62 8.80 -27.41
N ASN A 163 3.86 7.49 -27.61
CA ASN A 163 5.14 6.91 -27.94
C ASN A 163 5.26 6.68 -29.45
N LYS A 164 6.06 7.52 -30.12
CA LYS A 164 6.28 7.45 -31.57
C LYS A 164 7.03 6.17 -32.00
N ASP A 165 7.81 5.60 -31.09
CA ASP A 165 8.60 4.39 -31.32
C ASP A 165 7.87 3.12 -30.90
N PHE A 166 6.58 3.22 -30.55
CA PHE A 166 5.77 2.07 -30.18
C PHE A 166 5.74 1.04 -31.31
N ARG A 167 6.21 -0.17 -31.01
CA ARG A 167 6.18 -1.32 -31.93
C ARG A 167 5.26 -2.39 -31.36
N LEU A 168 4.45 -2.99 -32.22
CA LEU A 168 3.63 -4.13 -31.87
C LEU A 168 4.52 -5.38 -31.79
N ASP A 169 4.60 -5.99 -30.61
CA ASP A 169 5.07 -7.37 -30.50
C ASP A 169 3.92 -8.30 -30.94
N ASP A 170 4.16 -9.02 -32.03
CA ASP A 170 3.16 -9.78 -32.80
C ASP A 170 2.59 -11.01 -32.06
N GLU A 171 3.20 -11.42 -30.93
CA GLU A 171 2.93 -12.73 -30.30
C GLU A 171 1.85 -12.74 -29.21
N THR A 172 1.29 -11.60 -28.78
CA THR A 172 0.42 -11.56 -27.57
C THR A 172 -0.98 -10.96 -27.75
N LEU A 173 -1.40 -10.61 -28.97
CA LEU A 173 -2.58 -9.74 -29.15
C LEU A 173 -3.83 -10.44 -29.70
N LEU A 174 -4.94 -10.22 -28.98
CA LEU A 174 -6.28 -10.42 -29.49
C LEU A 174 -6.58 -9.36 -30.57
N PRO A 175 -7.11 -9.75 -31.75
CA PRO A 175 -7.27 -8.89 -32.93
C PRO A 175 -8.25 -7.70 -32.80
N TYR A 176 -8.81 -7.44 -31.61
CA TYR A 176 -9.88 -6.45 -31.39
C TYR A 176 -9.55 -5.38 -30.34
N THR A 177 -8.29 -5.26 -29.90
CA THR A 177 -7.92 -4.21 -28.94
C THR A 177 -7.78 -2.86 -29.64
N TYR A 178 -8.66 -1.91 -29.31
CA TYR A 178 -8.59 -0.55 -29.82
C TYR A 178 -7.31 0.13 -29.33
N ARG A 179 -6.44 0.53 -30.26
CA ARG A 179 -5.27 1.39 -29.99
C ARG A 179 -5.33 2.62 -30.88
N PRO A 180 -5.33 3.84 -30.31
CA PRO A 180 -5.26 5.04 -31.12
C PRO A 180 -3.87 5.19 -31.75
N PRO A 181 -3.79 5.77 -32.96
CA PRO A 181 -2.52 6.08 -33.59
C PRO A 181 -1.78 7.18 -32.82
N TYR A 182 -0.47 7.29 -33.07
CA TYR A 182 0.34 8.39 -32.53
C TYR A 182 -0.30 9.75 -32.82
N ASN A 183 -0.34 10.59 -31.80
CA ASN A 183 -0.85 11.95 -31.90
C ASN A 183 0.08 12.92 -31.17
N GLU A 184 0.58 13.91 -31.90
CA GLU A 184 1.55 14.86 -31.37
C GLU A 184 1.00 15.73 -30.23
N ASP A 185 -0.27 16.14 -30.31
CA ASP A 185 -0.90 16.95 -29.27
C ASP A 185 -1.08 16.15 -27.98
N TYR A 186 -1.54 14.90 -28.07
CA TYR A 186 -1.65 14.01 -26.92
C TYR A 186 -0.28 13.61 -26.37
N SER A 187 0.73 13.43 -27.20
CA SER A 187 2.12 13.19 -26.76
C SER A 187 2.66 14.34 -25.91
N ARG A 188 2.45 15.59 -26.36
CA ARG A 188 2.84 16.80 -25.59
C ARG A 188 2.04 16.94 -24.30
N LEU A 189 0.73 16.66 -24.35
CA LEU A 189 -0.13 16.72 -23.17
C LEU A 189 0.24 15.65 -22.14
N TYR A 190 0.52 14.43 -22.61
CA TYR A 190 1.01 13.33 -21.80
C TYR A 190 2.33 13.68 -21.13
N ALA A 191 3.31 14.23 -21.85
CA ALA A 191 4.59 14.62 -21.25
C ALA A 191 4.43 15.59 -20.07
N LYS A 192 3.53 16.59 -20.22
CA LYS A 192 3.19 17.52 -19.12
C LYS A 192 2.50 16.80 -17.96
N CYS A 193 1.52 15.94 -18.25
CA CYS A 193 0.84 15.15 -17.22
C CYS A 193 1.81 14.20 -16.50
N LYS A 194 2.80 13.65 -17.21
CA LYS A 194 3.84 12.77 -16.67
C LYS A 194 4.77 13.52 -15.71
N GLU A 195 5.16 14.74 -16.04
CA GLU A 195 5.94 15.61 -15.13
C GLU A 195 5.14 15.92 -13.85
N ILE A 196 3.86 16.28 -14.00
CA ILE A 196 2.98 16.55 -12.86
C ILE A 196 2.76 15.27 -12.03
N ALA A 197 2.53 14.14 -12.67
CA ALA A 197 2.43 12.83 -12.01
C ALA A 197 3.71 12.51 -11.25
N GLY A 198 4.87 12.74 -11.87
CA GLY A 198 6.18 12.59 -11.26
C GLY A 198 6.48 13.56 -10.10
N ARG A 199 5.67 14.61 -9.92
CA ARG A 199 5.77 15.54 -8.79
C ARG A 199 4.74 15.26 -7.70
N VAL A 200 3.50 14.99 -8.11
CA VAL A 200 2.32 14.89 -7.24
C VAL A 200 2.07 13.44 -6.80
N PHE A 201 2.28 12.48 -7.70
CA PHE A 201 2.09 11.06 -7.44
C PHE A 201 3.39 10.32 -7.10
N SER A 202 4.55 10.96 -7.20
CA SER A 202 5.84 10.34 -6.81
C SER A 202 6.02 10.11 -5.32
N SER A 203 5.20 10.74 -4.46
CA SER A 203 5.00 10.27 -3.08
C SER A 203 4.27 8.91 -3.02
N ARG A 204 3.95 8.33 -4.19
CA ARG A 204 3.10 7.15 -4.36
C ARG A 204 3.37 6.34 -5.66
N ARG A 205 4.60 6.24 -6.18
CA ARG A 205 5.20 5.00 -6.80
C ARG A 205 6.47 5.24 -7.64
N PHE A 206 7.36 4.26 -7.52
CA PHE A 206 8.73 4.16 -8.01
C PHE A 206 8.84 3.81 -9.52
N SER A 207 9.88 4.33 -10.19
CA SER A 207 10.24 4.07 -11.60
C SER A 207 10.94 2.71 -11.81
N LEU A 208 10.61 1.99 -12.90
CA LEU A 208 11.02 0.61 -13.19
C LEU A 208 12.53 0.34 -13.34
N SER A 209 13.36 1.34 -13.65
CA SER A 209 14.82 1.17 -13.60
C SER A 209 15.38 1.35 -12.18
N ALA A 210 14.70 2.15 -11.35
CA ALA A 210 14.94 2.22 -9.92
C ALA A 210 14.37 0.99 -9.20
N ILE A 211 13.39 0.26 -9.75
CA ILE A 211 12.86 -0.99 -9.17
C ILE A 211 13.93 -2.07 -9.09
N ALA A 212 14.86 -2.16 -10.05
CA ALA A 212 15.92 -3.16 -10.02
C ALA A 212 16.97 -2.88 -8.91
N GLU A 213 17.31 -1.61 -8.67
CA GLU A 213 18.22 -1.22 -7.58
C GLU A 213 17.50 -1.11 -6.22
N ASN A 214 16.26 -0.64 -6.21
CA ASN A 214 15.41 -0.53 -5.04
C ASN A 214 14.89 -1.90 -4.59
N LEU A 215 14.83 -2.96 -5.41
CA LEU A 215 14.47 -4.31 -4.94
C LEU A 215 15.44 -4.87 -3.88
N LYS A 216 16.68 -4.36 -3.83
CA LYS A 216 17.61 -4.63 -2.72
C LYS A 216 17.32 -3.79 -1.47
N GLU A 217 16.65 -2.65 -1.62
CA GLU A 217 16.17 -1.77 -0.52
C GLU A 217 14.71 -2.05 -0.10
N GLN A 218 13.85 -2.62 -0.98
CA GLN A 218 12.38 -2.73 -0.86
C GLN A 218 11.91 -3.75 0.18
N PHE A 219 12.79 -4.60 0.70
CA PHE A 219 12.47 -5.37 1.90
C PHE A 219 12.98 -4.62 3.15
N SER A 220 12.83 -3.30 3.17
CA SER A 220 13.11 -2.52 4.38
C SER A 220 12.04 -2.79 5.44
N SER A 221 12.36 -2.47 6.71
CA SER A 221 11.40 -2.45 7.82
C SER A 221 10.13 -1.68 7.45
N GLU A 222 10.24 -0.60 6.67
CA GLU A 222 9.12 0.27 6.31
C GLU A 222 8.15 -0.37 5.29
N TYR A 223 8.65 -1.09 4.28
CA TYR A 223 7.79 -1.82 3.34
C TYR A 223 7.10 -2.99 4.03
N LEU A 224 7.84 -3.72 4.87
CA LEU A 224 7.27 -4.77 5.71
C LEU A 224 6.18 -4.20 6.61
N ASN A 225 6.45 -3.11 7.32
CA ASN A 225 5.48 -2.43 8.18
C ASN A 225 4.26 -1.94 7.40
N ALA A 226 4.42 -1.43 6.18
CA ALA A 226 3.29 -1.00 5.35
C ALA A 226 2.40 -2.17 4.90
N GLN A 227 3.01 -3.29 4.47
CA GLN A 227 2.27 -4.51 4.12
C GLN A 227 1.61 -5.13 5.35
N ILE A 228 2.30 -5.13 6.50
CA ILE A 228 1.79 -5.58 7.80
C ILE A 228 0.56 -4.76 8.20
N ASN A 229 0.67 -3.43 8.21
CA ASN A 229 -0.43 -2.53 8.60
C ASN A 229 -1.64 -2.66 7.66
N MET A 230 -1.39 -2.80 6.36
CA MET A 230 -2.44 -3.04 5.38
C MET A 230 -3.16 -4.37 5.65
N MET A 231 -2.42 -5.47 5.83
CA MET A 231 -3.02 -6.78 6.14
C MET A 231 -3.79 -6.77 7.47
N LEU A 232 -3.26 -6.12 8.50
CA LEU A 232 -3.91 -5.98 9.81
C LEU A 232 -5.24 -5.24 9.70
N SER A 233 -5.30 -4.14 8.94
CA SER A 233 -6.53 -3.38 8.69
C SER A 233 -7.60 -4.18 7.92
N MET A 234 -7.18 -5.14 7.11
CA MET A 234 -8.07 -6.02 6.33
C MET A 234 -8.59 -7.20 7.13
N THR A 235 -7.99 -7.55 8.27
CA THR A 235 -8.40 -8.75 9.03
C THR A 235 -9.83 -8.69 9.56
N GLU A 236 -10.35 -7.49 9.84
CA GLU A 236 -11.74 -7.27 10.28
C GLU A 236 -12.68 -6.95 9.10
N SER A 237 -12.22 -6.12 8.16
CA SER A 237 -13.03 -5.57 7.07
C SER A 237 -13.14 -6.49 5.85
N ASN A 238 -12.07 -7.23 5.54
CA ASN A 238 -12.02 -8.17 4.43
C ASN A 238 -11.05 -9.36 4.72
N PRO A 239 -11.47 -10.33 5.56
CA PRO A 239 -10.64 -11.46 5.97
C PRO A 239 -10.10 -12.30 4.80
N THR A 240 -10.86 -12.39 3.70
CA THR A 240 -10.49 -13.16 2.51
C THR A 240 -9.30 -12.55 1.77
N GLU A 241 -9.29 -11.22 1.63
CA GLU A 241 -8.15 -10.49 1.04
C GLU A 241 -6.93 -10.53 1.95
N ALA A 242 -7.11 -10.37 3.26
CA ALA A 242 -6.01 -10.47 4.24
C ALA A 242 -5.26 -11.82 4.12
N ILE A 243 -6.00 -12.91 3.92
CA ILE A 243 -5.44 -14.26 3.70
C ILE A 243 -4.67 -14.35 2.37
N GLY A 244 -5.18 -13.71 1.31
CA GLY A 244 -4.48 -13.62 0.03
C GLY A 244 -3.13 -12.90 0.16
N LYS A 245 -3.15 -11.75 0.84
CA LYS A 245 -1.96 -10.92 1.09
C LYS A 245 -0.92 -11.61 1.95
N ALA A 246 -1.33 -12.40 2.93
CA ALA A 246 -0.43 -13.20 3.75
C ALA A 246 0.44 -14.16 2.90
N LYS A 247 -0.15 -14.84 1.90
CA LYS A 247 0.58 -15.69 0.96
C LYS A 247 1.54 -14.88 0.09
N GLU A 248 1.05 -13.77 -0.47
CA GLU A 248 1.84 -12.89 -1.35
C GLU A 248 3.07 -12.33 -0.61
N LEU A 249 2.94 -11.98 0.67
CA LEU A 249 4.04 -11.51 1.50
C LEU A 249 5.14 -12.57 1.66
N ILE A 250 4.77 -13.82 1.97
CA ILE A 250 5.72 -14.93 2.10
C ILE A 250 6.45 -15.19 0.77
N GLU A 251 5.72 -15.21 -0.34
CA GLU A 251 6.31 -15.40 -1.67
C GLU A 251 7.27 -14.28 -2.02
N SER A 252 6.87 -13.04 -1.78
CA SER A 252 7.69 -11.87 -2.08
C SER A 252 8.97 -11.89 -1.26
N CYS A 253 8.90 -12.24 0.03
CA CYS A 253 10.07 -12.42 0.88
C CYS A 253 11.04 -13.47 0.31
N CYS A 254 10.54 -14.67 0.04
CA CYS A 254 11.38 -15.76 -0.44
C CYS A 254 12.03 -15.42 -1.79
N LYS A 255 11.25 -14.90 -2.75
CA LYS A 255 11.78 -14.49 -4.06
C LYS A 255 12.84 -13.42 -3.92
N THR A 256 12.61 -12.41 -3.08
CA THR A 256 13.57 -11.33 -2.83
C THR A 256 14.88 -11.85 -2.24
N ILE A 257 14.81 -12.77 -1.28
CA ILE A 257 16.00 -13.39 -0.68
C ILE A 257 16.75 -14.27 -1.70
N LEU A 258 16.03 -15.03 -2.53
CA LEU A 258 16.64 -15.87 -3.57
C LEU A 258 17.32 -14.99 -4.64
N ASP A 259 16.64 -13.95 -5.12
CA ASP A 259 17.15 -12.99 -6.10
C ASP A 259 18.37 -12.24 -5.57
N SER A 260 18.32 -11.73 -4.33
CA SER A 260 19.43 -10.99 -3.72
C SER A 260 20.67 -11.87 -3.50
N ARG A 261 20.47 -13.19 -3.43
CA ARG A 261 21.53 -14.19 -3.28
C ARG A 261 21.94 -14.85 -4.60
N GLY A 262 21.36 -14.42 -5.73
CA GLY A 262 21.68 -14.93 -7.06
C GLY A 262 21.21 -16.36 -7.32
N ILE A 263 20.23 -16.85 -6.56
CA ILE A 263 19.64 -18.18 -6.78
C ILE A 263 18.51 -18.07 -7.80
N VAL A 264 18.68 -18.77 -8.93
CA VAL A 264 17.63 -18.87 -9.95
C VAL A 264 16.51 -19.76 -9.42
N TRP A 265 15.28 -19.26 -9.45
CA TRP A 265 14.06 -19.98 -9.09
C TRP A 265 13.12 -20.06 -10.29
N ASP A 266 12.30 -21.12 -10.35
CA ASP A 266 11.30 -21.31 -11.40
C ASP A 266 10.03 -20.51 -11.07
N LYS A 267 9.48 -19.81 -12.07
CA LYS A 267 8.24 -19.04 -11.92
C LYS A 267 7.02 -19.88 -11.54
N ASN A 268 7.09 -21.19 -11.77
CA ASN A 268 6.06 -22.16 -11.42
C ASN A 268 6.22 -22.74 -10.01
N TRP A 269 7.26 -22.35 -9.26
CA TRP A 269 7.42 -22.82 -7.89
C TRP A 269 6.27 -22.38 -7.00
N ASP A 270 5.75 -23.32 -6.24
CA ASP A 270 4.83 -23.01 -5.16
C ASP A 270 5.57 -22.42 -3.94
N VAL A 271 4.79 -21.91 -2.98
CA VAL A 271 5.31 -21.33 -1.74
C VAL A 271 6.18 -22.31 -0.96
N GLY A 272 5.83 -23.60 -0.98
CA GLY A 272 6.56 -24.65 -0.29
C GLY A 272 7.95 -24.89 -0.89
N GLN A 273 8.07 -24.79 -2.22
CA GLN A 273 9.34 -24.85 -2.94
C GLN A 273 10.19 -23.60 -2.67
N LEU A 274 9.59 -22.41 -2.78
CA LEU A 274 10.26 -21.13 -2.51
C LEU A 274 10.82 -21.07 -1.08
N ILE A 275 10.01 -21.43 -0.08
CA ILE A 275 10.46 -21.40 1.31
C ILE A 275 11.49 -22.50 1.60
N GLY A 276 11.34 -23.68 0.99
CA GLY A 276 12.29 -24.77 1.15
C GLY A 276 13.69 -24.38 0.68
N GLU A 277 13.79 -23.74 -0.48
CA GLU A 277 15.07 -23.28 -1.01
C GLU A 277 15.62 -22.07 -0.23
N THR A 278 14.75 -21.16 0.21
CA THR A 278 15.13 -20.02 1.07
C THR A 278 15.73 -20.49 2.40
N LEU A 279 15.08 -21.42 3.09
CA LEU A 279 15.58 -21.98 4.36
C LEU A 279 16.92 -22.70 4.17
N LYS A 280 17.07 -23.45 3.09
CA LYS A 280 18.33 -24.12 2.73
C LYS A 280 19.44 -23.11 2.47
N LEU A 281 19.16 -22.07 1.70
CA LEU A 281 20.10 -20.99 1.39
C LEU A 281 20.54 -20.23 2.65
N LEU A 282 19.59 -19.98 3.55
CA LEU A 282 19.86 -19.32 4.82
C LEU A 282 20.47 -20.25 5.87
N LYS A 283 20.73 -21.53 5.58
CA LYS A 283 21.21 -22.53 6.56
C LYS A 283 20.31 -22.64 7.80
N LEU A 284 19.02 -22.73 7.55
CA LEU A 284 17.95 -22.89 8.52
C LEU A 284 17.28 -24.26 8.38
N MET A 285 17.90 -25.22 7.69
CA MET A 285 17.36 -26.57 7.64
C MET A 285 17.74 -27.33 8.91
N PRO A 286 16.93 -28.27 9.40
CA PRO A 286 17.26 -29.05 10.59
C PRO A 286 18.63 -29.74 10.53
N ARG A 287 19.09 -30.12 9.33
CA ARG A 287 20.41 -30.71 9.10
C ARG A 287 21.59 -29.75 9.29
N ASP A 288 21.35 -28.44 9.25
CA ASP A 288 22.38 -27.41 9.38
C ASP A 288 22.67 -27.06 10.85
N ILE A 289 21.90 -27.63 11.78
CA ILE A 289 22.07 -27.44 13.23
C ILE A 289 22.92 -28.58 13.81
N PRO A 290 24.09 -28.26 14.41
CA PRO A 290 24.94 -29.25 15.06
C PRO A 290 24.19 -30.03 16.13
N GLU A 291 24.39 -31.35 16.21
CA GLU A 291 23.68 -32.19 17.18
C GLU A 291 24.07 -31.93 18.64
N ASP A 292 25.26 -31.38 18.84
CA ASP A 292 25.83 -30.99 20.13
C ASP A 292 25.48 -29.54 20.53
N ALA A 293 24.78 -28.79 19.67
CA ALA A 293 24.33 -27.44 19.99
C ALA A 293 23.29 -27.45 21.13
N PRO A 294 23.37 -26.51 22.09
CA PRO A 294 22.32 -26.33 23.09
C PRO A 294 20.95 -26.16 22.43
N ALA A 295 19.96 -26.94 22.88
CA ALA A 295 18.58 -26.94 22.36
C ALA A 295 18.43 -27.30 20.86
N ALA A 296 19.35 -28.10 20.30
CA ALA A 296 19.30 -28.51 18.89
C ALA A 296 17.97 -29.17 18.49
N THR A 297 17.39 -30.01 19.35
CA THR A 297 16.11 -30.70 19.09
C THR A 297 14.96 -29.70 18.97
N GLU A 298 14.87 -28.76 19.90
CA GLU A 298 13.82 -27.74 19.97
C GLU A 298 13.90 -26.78 18.79
N ILE A 299 15.11 -26.33 18.42
CA ILE A 299 15.30 -25.41 17.28
C ILE A 299 14.95 -26.12 15.96
N LYS A 300 15.36 -27.39 15.78
CA LYS A 300 15.00 -28.19 14.61
C LYS A 300 13.48 -28.33 14.47
N ALA A 301 12.77 -28.56 15.58
CA ALA A 301 11.31 -28.63 15.59
C ALA A 301 10.66 -27.28 15.22
N LEU A 302 11.17 -26.17 15.77
CA LEU A 302 10.65 -24.83 15.50
C LEU A 302 10.81 -24.43 14.03
N LEU A 303 11.95 -24.73 13.41
CA LEU A 303 12.19 -24.51 11.98
C LEU A 303 11.30 -25.38 11.09
N GLY A 304 11.07 -26.64 11.49
CA GLY A 304 10.10 -27.52 10.83
C GLY A 304 8.68 -26.94 10.86
N ASN A 305 8.26 -26.41 12.00
CA ASN A 305 6.95 -25.79 12.18
C ASN A 305 6.79 -24.50 11.33
N LEU A 306 7.83 -23.67 11.24
CA LEU A 306 7.82 -22.47 10.39
C LEU A 306 7.60 -22.81 8.91
N ARG A 307 8.28 -23.86 8.41
CA ARG A 307 8.05 -24.37 7.05
C ARG A 307 6.61 -24.85 6.86
N ALA A 308 6.07 -25.57 7.84
CA ALA A 308 4.70 -26.07 7.80
C ALA A 308 3.67 -24.91 7.81
N ILE A 309 3.91 -23.85 8.58
CA ILE A 309 3.07 -22.64 8.59
C ILE A 309 2.95 -22.05 7.19
N ALA A 310 4.07 -21.83 6.49
CA ALA A 310 4.04 -21.26 5.14
C ALA A 310 3.26 -22.11 4.14
N ALA A 311 3.49 -23.43 4.17
CA ALA A 311 2.77 -24.37 3.33
C ALA A 311 1.26 -24.35 3.62
N ASN A 312 0.89 -24.33 4.91
CA ASN A 312 -0.51 -24.28 5.34
C ASN A 312 -1.18 -22.94 4.99
N VAL A 313 -0.46 -21.81 5.04
CA VAL A 313 -0.96 -20.51 4.59
C VAL A 313 -1.26 -20.52 3.09
N ALA A 314 -0.37 -21.09 2.29
CA ALA A 314 -0.58 -21.24 0.85
C ALA A 314 -1.79 -22.14 0.54
N ALA A 315 -1.94 -23.26 1.25
CA ALA A 315 -3.08 -24.16 1.11
C ALA A 315 -4.40 -23.48 1.51
N LEU A 316 -4.42 -22.77 2.64
CA LEU A 316 -5.60 -22.03 3.11
C LEU A 316 -6.00 -20.91 2.15
N ARG A 317 -5.05 -20.22 1.50
CA ARG A 317 -5.37 -19.27 0.42
C ARG A 317 -6.03 -19.96 -0.77
N ASN A 318 -5.58 -21.16 -1.15
CA ASN A 318 -6.19 -21.87 -2.28
C ASN A 318 -7.66 -22.24 -2.00
N HIS A 319 -7.99 -22.58 -0.76
CA HIS A 319 -9.37 -22.86 -0.35
C HIS A 319 -10.19 -21.61 -0.02
N TYR A 320 -9.55 -20.55 0.49
CA TYR A 320 -10.25 -19.43 1.10
C TYR A 320 -9.89 -18.03 0.63
N GLY A 321 -8.89 -17.85 -0.24
CA GLY A 321 -8.51 -16.57 -0.85
C GLY A 321 -9.43 -16.13 -1.99
N SER A 322 -9.30 -14.90 -2.45
CA SER A 322 -10.13 -14.26 -3.49
C SER A 322 -9.78 -14.63 -4.93
N GLY A 323 -8.77 -15.48 -5.15
CA GLY A 323 -8.21 -15.78 -6.47
C GLY A 323 -9.14 -16.50 -7.46
N HIS A 324 -10.33 -16.92 -7.05
CA HIS A 324 -11.36 -17.51 -7.90
C HIS A 324 -12.75 -17.02 -7.50
N GLY A 325 -13.63 -16.80 -8.48
CA GLY A 325 -15.02 -16.40 -8.25
C GLY A 325 -15.74 -17.39 -7.34
N LYS A 326 -16.41 -16.89 -6.29
CA LYS A 326 -17.04 -17.71 -5.26
C LYS A 326 -18.55 -17.73 -5.44
N SER A 327 -19.19 -18.87 -5.14
CA SER A 327 -20.65 -18.98 -5.17
C SER A 327 -21.29 -18.12 -4.07
N ALA A 328 -22.57 -17.77 -4.24
CA ALA A 328 -23.34 -16.99 -3.26
C ALA A 328 -23.48 -17.69 -1.88
N SER A 329 -23.18 -18.99 -1.78
CA SER A 329 -23.23 -19.79 -0.55
C SER A 329 -21.88 -19.91 0.17
N TYR A 330 -20.84 -19.25 -0.33
CA TYR A 330 -19.50 -19.37 0.20
C TYR A 330 -19.38 -18.83 1.63
N LYS A 331 -18.99 -19.69 2.57
CA LYS A 331 -18.62 -19.30 3.94
C LYS A 331 -17.09 -19.21 4.04
N GLY A 332 -16.60 -17.98 4.08
CA GLY A 332 -15.18 -17.69 4.27
C GLY A 332 -14.71 -17.89 5.70
N LEU A 333 -13.39 -17.81 5.88
CA LEU A 333 -12.77 -17.75 7.20
C LEU A 333 -13.07 -16.40 7.86
N GLY A 334 -13.57 -16.43 9.10
CA GLY A 334 -13.86 -15.21 9.87
C GLY A 334 -12.60 -14.50 10.40
N PRO A 335 -12.74 -13.29 10.96
CA PRO A 335 -11.63 -12.41 11.37
C PRO A 335 -10.57 -13.09 12.25
N ARG A 336 -10.98 -13.93 13.21
CA ARG A 336 -10.05 -14.66 14.10
C ARG A 336 -9.06 -15.56 13.35
N HIS A 337 -9.48 -16.16 12.24
CA HIS A 337 -8.61 -17.04 11.44
C HIS A 337 -7.70 -16.22 10.52
N ALA A 338 -8.20 -15.11 9.96
CA ALA A 338 -7.38 -14.17 9.21
C ALA A 338 -6.28 -13.57 10.10
N LYS A 339 -6.60 -13.19 11.34
CA LYS A 339 -5.61 -12.74 12.34
C LYS A 339 -4.51 -13.76 12.60
N LEU A 340 -4.88 -15.04 12.80
CA LEU A 340 -3.91 -16.11 13.01
C LEU A 340 -2.98 -16.26 11.79
N MET A 341 -3.54 -16.29 10.59
CA MET A 341 -2.76 -16.46 9.36
C MET A 341 -1.85 -15.26 9.06
N VAL A 342 -2.38 -14.05 9.18
CA VAL A 342 -1.63 -12.80 9.00
C VAL A 342 -0.50 -12.74 10.04
N GLY A 343 -0.80 -12.90 11.33
CA GLY A 343 0.22 -12.89 12.38
C GLY A 343 1.31 -13.93 12.17
N SER A 344 0.94 -15.17 11.83
CA SER A 344 1.92 -16.24 11.58
C SER A 344 2.81 -15.94 10.36
N SER A 345 2.26 -15.31 9.33
CA SER A 345 3.01 -14.94 8.12
C SER A 345 3.98 -13.79 8.38
N ILE A 346 3.58 -12.83 9.21
CA ILE A 346 4.41 -11.69 9.63
C ILE A 346 5.63 -12.20 10.40
N THR A 347 5.40 -12.97 11.47
CA THR A 347 6.48 -13.54 12.29
C THR A 347 7.47 -14.35 11.47
N LEU A 348 6.98 -15.14 10.50
CA LEU A 348 7.84 -15.90 9.60
C LEU A 348 8.70 -14.98 8.72
N VAL A 349 8.08 -13.97 8.12
CA VAL A 349 8.75 -13.08 7.17
C VAL A 349 9.80 -12.21 7.86
N GLU A 350 9.49 -11.68 9.05
CA GLU A 350 10.44 -10.97 9.91
C GLU A 350 11.66 -11.84 10.20
N PHE A 351 11.45 -13.06 10.70
CA PHE A 351 12.53 -13.99 11.02
C PHE A 351 13.42 -14.33 9.82
N LEU A 352 12.83 -14.62 8.65
CA LEU A 352 13.58 -14.91 7.44
C LEU A 352 14.41 -13.71 6.96
N TRP A 353 13.83 -12.52 7.06
CA TRP A 353 14.48 -11.30 6.61
C TRP A 353 15.61 -10.87 7.55
N GLU A 354 15.39 -10.88 8.86
CA GLU A 354 16.43 -10.62 9.85
C GLU A 354 17.59 -11.60 9.69
N THR A 355 17.30 -12.89 9.50
CA THR A 355 18.34 -13.90 9.24
C THR A 355 19.10 -13.63 7.94
N HIS A 356 18.41 -13.14 6.91
CA HIS A 356 19.03 -12.76 5.65
C HIS A 356 20.01 -11.60 5.82
N LEU A 357 19.64 -10.58 6.58
CA LEU A 357 20.46 -9.41 6.89
C LEU A 357 21.65 -9.73 7.79
N ASP A 358 21.45 -10.57 8.81
CA ASP A 358 22.50 -10.99 9.75
C ASP A 358 23.57 -11.87 9.09
N ARG A 359 23.24 -12.52 7.96
CA ARG A 359 24.15 -13.39 7.21
C ARG A 359 24.52 -12.76 5.86
N PRO A 360 25.16 -11.57 5.80
CA PRO A 360 25.53 -10.93 4.55
C PRO A 360 26.51 -11.82 3.77
N GLN A 361 26.46 -11.75 2.44
CA GLN A 361 27.38 -12.51 1.59
C GLN A 361 28.83 -12.16 1.96
N GLY A 362 29.65 -13.20 2.17
CA GLY A 362 31.10 -13.03 2.14
C GLY A 362 31.48 -12.46 0.77
N LYS A 363 32.32 -11.42 0.79
CA LYS A 363 32.94 -10.84 -0.41
C LYS A 363 33.67 -11.90 -1.24
#